data_AF-A0A835ZGX7-F1
#
_entry.id   AF-A0A835ZGX7-F1
#
_cell.length_a   1.000
_cell.length_b   1.000
_cell.length_c   1.000
_cell.angle_alpha   90.00
_cell.angle_beta   90.00
_cell.angle_gamma   90.00
#
_symmetry.space_group_name_H-M   'P 1'
#
loop_
_entity.id
_entity.type
_entity.pdbx_description
1 polymer ?
#
loop_
_entity_poly.entity_id
_entity_poly.type
_entity_poly.pdbx_seq_one_letter_code
_entity_poly.pdbx_strand_id
1 'polypeptide(L)'
;MVGVVGVYEKKCAGFEDGVPCTVQPIFGRAGRRPTHCATHKEDGMVDVHNKKYVGSENGVPCTMQACFGHVGPRPQYTHCATHKLPNMVNIRVLRQLLRQLNISN
;
A
#
# COMPACT_ATOMS: atom_id res chain seq x y z
N MET A 1 30.28 -4.37 12.07
CA MET A 1 29.13 -3.68 12.70
C MET A 1 27.94 -3.87 11.78
N VAL A 2 27.12 -4.88 12.01
CA VAL A 2 25.91 -5.10 11.21
C VAL A 2 24.89 -4.10 11.72
N GLY A 3 24.63 -3.05 10.95
CA GLY A 3 23.64 -2.04 11.29
C GLY A 3 22.30 -2.73 11.49
N VAL A 4 21.82 -2.73 12.73
CA VAL A 4 20.51 -3.26 13.08
C VAL A 4 19.51 -2.39 12.32
N VAL A 5 18.99 -2.90 11.22
CA VAL A 5 17.89 -2.25 10.49
C VAL A 5 16.76 -2.20 11.50
N GLY A 6 16.49 -1.03 12.06
CA GLY A 6 15.41 -0.84 13.03
C GLY A 6 14.11 -1.32 12.41
N VAL A 7 13.66 -2.50 12.80
CA VAL A 7 12.36 -3.03 12.41
C VAL A 7 11.34 -2.19 13.16
N TYR A 8 10.90 -1.11 12.53
CA TYR A 8 9.77 -0.35 13.04
C TYR A 8 8.56 -1.30 13.10
N GLU A 9 8.03 -1.52 14.30
CA GLU A 9 6.83 -2.33 14.44
C GLU A 9 5.67 -1.61 13.73
N LYS A 10 5.05 -2.27 12.75
CA LYS A 10 3.92 -1.72 11.97
C LYS A 10 2.62 -1.90 12.76
N LYS A 11 2.50 -1.22 13.89
CA LYS A 11 1.30 -1.26 14.75
C LYS A 11 0.41 -0.05 14.49
N CYS A 12 -0.89 -0.22 14.73
CA CYS A 12 -1.85 0.85 14.72
C CYS A 12 -1.56 1.85 15.86
N ALA A 13 -1.80 3.13 15.62
CA ALA A 13 -1.64 4.18 16.63
C ALA A 13 -2.80 4.27 17.65
N GLY A 14 -3.88 3.52 17.44
CA GLY A 14 -5.08 3.50 18.29
C GLY A 14 -4.93 2.67 19.57
N PHE A 15 -5.87 2.87 20.50
CA PHE A 15 -5.96 2.20 21.80
C PHE A 15 -7.42 1.83 22.09
N GLU A 16 -7.64 0.66 22.70
CA GLU A 16 -8.96 0.19 23.16
C GLU A 16 -8.82 -0.13 24.66
N ASP A 17 -9.58 0.56 25.51
CA ASP A 17 -9.55 0.40 26.98
C ASP A 17 -8.14 0.47 27.60
N GLY A 18 -7.28 1.33 27.06
CA GLY A 18 -5.88 1.50 27.52
C GLY A 18 -4.90 0.46 26.99
N VAL A 19 -5.35 -0.48 26.15
CA VAL A 19 -4.50 -1.48 25.49
C VAL A 19 -4.10 -0.98 24.09
N PRO A 20 -2.80 -0.97 23.74
CA PRO A 20 -2.36 -0.55 22.41
C PRO A 20 -2.83 -1.53 21.33
N CYS A 21 -3.34 -0.99 20.23
CA CYS A 21 -3.82 -1.80 19.11
C CYS A 21 -2.65 -2.50 18.40
N THR A 22 -2.73 -3.83 18.28
CA THR A 22 -1.72 -4.65 17.61
C THR A 22 -2.02 -4.89 16.12
N VAL A 23 -3.17 -4.43 15.63
CA VAL A 23 -3.60 -4.60 14.24
C VAL A 23 -2.70 -3.79 13.31
N GLN A 24 -2.34 -4.37 12.17
CA GLN A 24 -1.54 -3.67 11.17
C GLN A 24 -2.33 -2.48 10.60
N PRO A 25 -1.75 -1.27 10.58
CA PRO A 25 -2.43 -0.11 10.05
C PRO A 25 -2.49 -0.20 8.51
N ILE A 26 -3.65 0.19 7.97
CA ILE A 26 -3.91 0.27 6.52
C ILE A 26 -4.48 1.63 6.10
N PHE A 27 -5.04 2.39 7.05
CA PHE A 27 -5.57 3.74 6.85
C PHE A 27 -4.55 4.80 7.25
N GLY A 28 -4.54 5.91 6.52
CA GLY A 28 -3.73 7.08 6.85
C GLY A 28 -3.99 8.23 5.89
N ARG A 29 -3.17 9.29 5.97
CA ARG A 29 -3.26 10.42 5.04
C ARG A 29 -2.81 10.00 3.64
N ALA A 30 -3.48 10.53 2.60
CA ALA A 30 -3.13 10.26 1.22
C ALA A 30 -1.63 10.54 0.96
N GLY A 31 -0.93 9.57 0.35
CA GLY A 31 0.51 9.66 0.05
C GLY A 31 1.43 9.50 1.26
N ARG A 32 0.90 9.25 2.46
CA ARG A 32 1.69 8.93 3.67
C ARG A 32 1.61 7.45 4.01
N ARG A 33 2.40 7.03 5.00
CA ARG A 33 2.36 5.68 5.57
C ARG A 33 1.05 5.48 6.34
N PRO A 34 0.48 4.26 6.36
CA PRO A 34 -0.68 3.98 7.18
C PRO A 34 -0.32 4.08 8.66
N THR A 35 -1.22 4.65 9.44
CA THR A 35 -1.06 4.86 10.89
C THR A 35 -2.17 4.21 11.69
N HIS A 36 -3.35 4.00 11.11
CA HIS A 36 -4.52 3.46 11.79
C HIS A 36 -5.06 2.21 11.10
N CYS A 37 -5.66 1.31 11.87
CA CYS A 37 -6.43 0.18 11.35
C CYS A 37 -7.85 0.63 10.96
N ALA A 38 -8.67 -0.30 10.48
CA ALA A 38 -10.03 0.01 10.03
C ALA A 38 -10.95 0.52 11.15
N THR A 39 -10.75 0.04 12.39
CA THR A 39 -11.55 0.43 13.56
C THR A 39 -11.11 1.78 14.13
N HIS A 40 -9.82 2.08 14.09
CA HIS A 40 -9.24 3.31 14.63
C HIS A 40 -9.02 4.41 13.59
N LYS A 41 -9.58 4.30 12.38
CA LYS A 41 -9.39 5.33 11.35
C LYS A 41 -10.09 6.64 11.76
N GLU A 42 -9.45 7.76 11.47
CA GLU A 42 -10.04 9.10 11.63
C GLU A 42 -10.77 9.52 10.34
N ASP A 43 -11.64 10.53 10.47
CA ASP A 43 -12.32 11.13 9.31
C ASP A 43 -11.29 11.73 8.33
N GLY A 44 -11.51 11.55 7.04
CA GLY A 44 -10.58 11.95 5.98
C GLY A 44 -9.35 11.04 5.79
N MET A 45 -9.18 9.97 6.58
CA MET A 45 -8.17 8.95 6.27
C MET A 45 -8.58 8.06 5.09
N VAL A 46 -7.61 7.70 4.26
CA VAL A 46 -7.82 6.83 3.10
C VAL A 46 -7.07 5.50 3.28
N ASP A 47 -7.55 4.43 2.64
CA ASP A 47 -6.79 3.18 2.58
C ASP A 47 -5.57 3.37 1.68
N VAL A 48 -4.40 3.50 2.30
CA VAL A 48 -3.13 3.71 1.60
C VAL A 48 -2.45 2.40 1.24
N HIS A 49 -2.88 1.28 1.83
CA HIS A 49 -2.32 -0.05 1.60
C HIS A 49 -3.03 -0.76 0.44
N ASN A 50 -4.36 -0.79 0.47
CA ASN A 50 -5.20 -1.44 -0.53
C ASN A 50 -5.77 -0.45 -1.54
N LYS A 51 -4.88 0.26 -2.24
CA LYS A 51 -5.27 1.15 -3.31
C LYS A 51 -6.08 0.40 -4.38
N LYS A 52 -7.28 0.89 -4.67
CA LYS A 52 -8.13 0.39 -5.75
C LYS A 52 -7.77 1.06 -7.06
N TYR A 53 -8.02 0.37 -8.17
CA TYR A 53 -7.99 1.00 -9.48
C TYR A 53 -9.15 2.01 -9.58
N VAL A 54 -8.89 3.20 -10.13
CA VAL A 54 -9.87 4.31 -10.20
C VAL A 54 -10.61 4.32 -11.55
N GLY A 55 -10.22 3.49 -12.51
CA GLY A 55 -10.88 3.46 -13.81
C GLY A 55 -12.21 2.71 -13.82
N SER A 56 -12.93 2.90 -14.91
CA SER A 56 -14.21 2.25 -15.21
C SER A 56 -14.15 1.53 -16.54
N GLU A 57 -14.93 0.47 -16.70
CA GLU A 57 -15.14 -0.23 -17.96
C GLU A 57 -16.63 -0.24 -18.28
N ASN A 58 -17.01 0.19 -19.48
CA ASN A 58 -18.41 0.29 -19.91
C ASN A 58 -19.30 1.10 -18.92
N GLY A 59 -18.75 2.16 -18.34
CA GLY A 59 -19.45 3.00 -17.34
C GLY A 59 -19.57 2.37 -15.95
N VAL A 60 -19.04 1.17 -15.73
CA VAL A 60 -19.03 0.49 -14.43
C VAL A 60 -17.68 0.74 -13.74
N PRO A 61 -17.66 1.32 -12.52
CA PRO A 61 -16.42 1.54 -11.79
C PRO A 61 -15.79 0.20 -11.38
N CYS A 62 -14.47 0.07 -11.59
CA CYS A 62 -13.75 -1.11 -11.15
C CYS A 62 -13.56 -1.07 -9.63
N THR A 63 -13.82 -2.19 -8.95
CA THR A 63 -13.63 -2.34 -7.50
C THR A 63 -12.36 -3.10 -7.13
N MET A 64 -11.60 -3.58 -8.13
CA MET A 64 -10.41 -4.40 -7.93
C MET A 64 -9.23 -3.58 -7.40
N GLN A 65 -8.39 -4.24 -6.60
CA GLN A 65 -7.16 -3.64 -6.11
C GLN A 65 -6.17 -3.40 -7.25
N ALA A 66 -5.53 -2.24 -7.23
CA ALA A 66 -4.43 -1.94 -8.13
C ALA A 66 -3.19 -2.76 -7.73
N CYS A 67 -2.59 -3.45 -8.70
CA CYS A 67 -1.37 -4.24 -8.53
C CYS A 67 -0.34 -4.01 -9.65
N PHE A 68 -0.74 -3.39 -10.76
CA PHE A 68 0.09 -3.05 -11.90
C PHE A 68 0.44 -1.56 -11.94
N GLY A 69 1.56 -1.25 -12.59
CA GLY A 69 2.00 0.12 -12.84
C GLY A 69 3.30 0.17 -13.63
N HIS A 70 3.83 1.39 -13.79
CA HIS A 70 5.08 1.62 -14.50
C HIS A 70 6.30 1.46 -13.59
N VAL A 71 7.40 1.03 -14.20
CA VAL A 71 8.72 0.99 -13.56
C VAL A 71 9.24 2.43 -13.40
N GLY A 72 9.89 2.69 -12.28
CA GLY A 72 10.49 3.97 -11.94
C GLY A 72 10.95 3.97 -10.48
N PRO A 73 11.55 5.07 -10.00
CA PRO A 73 12.08 5.15 -8.63
C PRO A 73 10.98 4.98 -7.56
N ARG A 74 9.74 5.41 -7.85
CA ARG A 74 8.61 5.22 -6.94
C ARG A 74 7.45 4.55 -7.68
N PRO A 75 7.53 3.24 -7.93
CA PRO A 75 6.53 2.55 -8.73
C PRO A 75 5.20 2.53 -7.96
N GLN A 76 4.15 3.03 -8.62
CA GLN A 76 2.82 3.19 -8.04
C GLN A 76 1.88 2.08 -8.52
N TYR A 77 1.03 1.61 -7.61
CA TYR A 77 -0.09 0.76 -7.96
C TYR A 77 -1.17 1.62 -8.61
N THR A 78 -1.35 1.47 -9.92
CA THR A 78 -2.27 2.30 -10.70
C THR A 78 -3.40 1.48 -11.29
N HIS A 79 -3.13 0.29 -11.85
CA HIS A 79 -4.12 -0.53 -12.55
C HIS A 79 -4.30 -1.89 -11.86
N CYS A 80 -5.47 -2.49 -12.00
CA CYS A 80 -5.72 -3.86 -11.57
C CYS A 80 -5.22 -4.86 -12.64
N ALA A 81 -5.39 -6.15 -12.38
CA ALA A 81 -4.92 -7.21 -13.27
C ALA A 81 -5.69 -7.28 -14.60
N THR A 82 -6.98 -6.94 -14.59
CA THR A 82 -7.86 -6.96 -15.76
C THR A 82 -7.69 -5.71 -16.63
N HIS A 83 -7.42 -4.55 -16.03
CA HIS A 83 -7.31 -3.26 -16.72
C HIS A 83 -5.88 -2.76 -16.85
N LYS A 84 -4.87 -3.64 -16.89
CA LYS A 84 -3.47 -3.23 -17.07
C LYS A 84 -3.22 -2.75 -18.52
N LEU A 85 -2.34 -1.76 -18.69
CA LEU A 85 -1.88 -1.33 -20.01
C LEU A 85 -0.66 -2.15 -20.48
N PRO A 86 -0.39 -2.19 -21.80
CA PRO A 86 0.90 -2.65 -22.31
C PRO A 86 2.06 -1.92 -21.60
N ASN A 87 3.15 -2.64 -21.34
CA ASN A 87 4.34 -2.13 -20.63
C ASN A 87 4.16 -1.83 -19.13
N MET A 88 3.06 -2.26 -18.50
CA MET A 88 2.95 -2.28 -17.04
C MET A 88 3.45 -3.59 -16.45
N VAL A 89 4.11 -3.50 -15.31
CA VAL A 89 4.57 -4.66 -14.55
C VAL A 89 3.79 -4.81 -13.25
N ASN A 90 3.77 -6.02 -12.70
CA ASN A 90 3.23 -6.24 -11.37
C ASN A 90 4.17 -5.62 -10.33
N ILE A 91 3.73 -4.54 -9.68
CA ILE A 91 4.54 -3.77 -8.75
C ILE A 91 4.85 -4.57 -7.47
N ARG A 92 4.00 -5.54 -7.07
CA ARG A 92 4.28 -6.40 -5.92
C ARG A 92 5.49 -7.28 -6.18
N VAL A 93 5.54 -7.89 -7.36
CA VAL A 93 6.65 -8.73 -7.83
C VAL A 93 7.91 -7.89 -8.00
N LEU A 94 7.81 -6.73 -8.67
CA LEU A 94 8.94 -5.80 -8.83
C LEU A 94 9.57 -5.43 -7.49
N ARG A 95 8.77 -5.01 -6.50
CA ARG A 95 9.28 -4.65 -5.17
C ARG A 95 9.90 -5.82 -4.43
N GLN A 96 9.37 -7.04 -4.60
CA GLN A 96 9.95 -8.24 -4.00
C GLN A 96 11.32 -8.56 -4.60
N LEU A 97 11.45 -8.49 -5.93
CA LEU A 97 12.72 -8.71 -6.63
C LEU A 97 13.75 -7.65 -6.23
N LEU A 98 13.38 -6.37 -6.19
CA LEU A 98 14.29 -5.30 -5.79
C LEU A 98 14.79 -5.48 -4.35
N ARG A 99 13.93 -5.92 -3.43
CA ARG A 99 14.33 -6.29 -2.07
C ARG A 99 15.33 -7.45 -2.04
N GLN A 100 15.09 -8.50 -2.83
CA GLN A 100 15.98 -9.66 -2.92
C GLN A 100 17.36 -9.30 -3.50
N LEU A 101 17.39 -8.31 -4.40
CA LEU A 101 18.61 -7.80 -5.02
C LEU A 101 19.26 -6.66 -4.23
N ASN A 102 18.71 -6.26 -3.07
CA ASN A 102 19.15 -5.12 -2.27
C ASN A 102 19.19 -3.78 -3.06
N ILE A 103 18.31 -3.62 -4.04
CA ILE A 103 18.20 -2.40 -4.86
C ILE A 103 17.14 -1.49 -4.23
N SER A 104 17.54 -0.26 -3.89
CA SER A 104 16.65 0.78 -3.36
C SER A 104 15.88 1.46 -4.49
N ASN A 105 14.63 1.82 -4.23
CA ASN A 105 13.74 2.58 -5.11
C ASN A 105 13.62 4.02 -4.61
#